data_AF-A0A2A3FVN0-F1
#
_entry.id   AF-A0A2A3FVN0-F1
#
_cell.length_a   1.000
_cell.length_b   1.000
_cell.length_c   1.000
_cell.angle_alpha   90.00
_cell.angle_beta   90.00
_cell.angle_gamma   90.00
#
_symmetry.space_group_name_H-M   'P 1'
#
loop_
_entity.id
_entity.type
_entity.pdbx_description
1 polymer ?
#
loop_
_entity_poly.entity_id
_entity_poly.type
_entity_poly.pdbx_seq_one_letter_code
_entity_poly.pdbx_strand_id
1 'polypeptide(L)'
;MPEAGWAREGESHSRVAGLREWAQGWRQAGEKSVDWIWVTPKAVILVECKSARLTLGARAGDASLPSLTKRYLTHARHQLDRTAALINARTHPFDQFPVDRPIVGIAVTSEPFYLGNSTLDEYGSASTIPSLAVSLRDLEYWVCMPAAEAVDTLLGILNDPERRTWALHQALGELRDLGHNPILDAAWREYDFVEQRDYPGRATTGPVTV
;
A
#
# COMPACT_ATOMS: atom_id res chain seq x y z
N MET A 1 -24.67 9.53 28.74
CA MET A 1 -23.49 8.70 28.46
C MET A 1 -22.74 9.39 27.34
N PRO A 2 -21.48 9.81 27.50
CA PRO A 2 -20.73 10.28 26.34
C PRO A 2 -20.49 9.08 25.42
N GLU A 3 -20.98 9.13 24.18
CA GLU A 3 -20.63 8.13 23.17
C GLU A 3 -19.11 8.16 23.00
N ALA A 4 -18.47 7.02 23.25
CA ALA A 4 -17.02 6.90 23.09
C ALA A 4 -16.70 7.03 21.60
N GLY A 5 -16.34 8.23 21.11
CA GLY A 5 -16.06 8.49 19.70
C GLY A 5 -14.68 8.00 19.23
N TRP A 6 -14.46 8.01 17.92
CA TRP A 6 -13.15 7.73 17.30
C TRP A 6 -12.11 8.81 17.64
N ALA A 7 -10.90 8.40 18.02
CA ALA A 7 -9.76 9.28 18.29
C ALA A 7 -8.58 9.01 17.35
N ARG A 8 -7.80 10.05 16.96
CA ARG A 8 -6.63 9.92 16.07
C ARG A 8 -5.48 9.15 16.71
N GLU A 9 -4.78 8.34 15.93
CA GLU A 9 -3.56 7.64 16.32
C GLU A 9 -2.33 8.49 15.97
N GLY A 10 -1.93 9.39 16.89
CA GLY A 10 -0.74 10.25 16.76
C GLY A 10 -0.95 11.52 15.94
N GLU A 11 -0.20 12.57 16.27
CA GLU A 11 -0.10 13.79 15.46
C GLU A 11 1.19 13.75 14.65
N SER A 12 1.10 13.48 13.35
CA SER A 12 2.20 13.76 12.42
C SER A 12 1.65 14.62 11.29
N HIS A 13 2.15 15.85 11.18
CA HIS A 13 1.91 16.75 10.06
C HIS A 13 3.17 16.74 9.19
N SER A 14 3.23 15.91 8.13
CA SER A 14 4.23 16.13 7.09
C SER A 14 3.67 17.15 6.09
N ARG A 15 4.25 18.36 6.09
CA ARG A 15 3.93 19.39 5.09
C ARG A 15 4.66 19.07 3.78
N VAL A 16 4.21 18.04 3.06
CA VAL A 16 4.57 17.93 1.64
C VAL A 16 3.68 18.91 0.88
N ALA A 17 4.27 20.03 0.47
CA ALA A 17 3.56 21.10 -0.23
C ALA A 17 2.91 20.56 -1.51
N GLY A 18 1.57 20.55 -1.56
CA GLY A 18 0.79 20.19 -2.75
C GLY A 18 -0.19 19.03 -2.58
N LEU A 19 -0.01 18.17 -1.57
CA LEU A 19 -0.96 17.10 -1.24
C LEU A 19 -1.90 17.58 -0.13
N ARG A 20 -3.04 18.14 -0.52
CA ARG A 20 -4.15 18.38 0.43
C ARG A 20 -4.87 17.05 0.64
N GLU A 21 -4.87 16.59 1.89
CA GLU A 21 -5.73 15.52 2.45
C GLU A 21 -5.19 14.08 2.42
N TRP A 22 -4.24 13.81 3.31
CA TRP A 22 -4.05 12.49 3.89
C TRP A 22 -4.32 12.53 5.39
N ALA A 23 -4.78 11.42 5.96
CA ALA A 23 -5.04 11.29 7.39
C ALA A 23 -4.53 9.95 7.92
N GLN A 24 -3.90 9.98 9.10
CA GLN A 24 -3.48 8.80 9.86
C GLN A 24 -4.67 8.23 10.65
N GLY A 25 -4.68 6.91 10.80
CA GLY A 25 -5.81 6.13 11.33
C GLY A 25 -6.41 6.59 12.66
N TRP A 26 -7.60 6.09 12.95
CA TRP A 26 -8.37 6.34 14.16
C TRP A 26 -8.67 5.05 14.91
N ARG A 27 -8.99 5.18 16.20
CA ARG A 27 -9.42 4.08 17.07
C ARG A 27 -10.68 4.39 17.85
N GLN A 28 -11.52 3.38 18.07
CA GLN A 28 -12.68 3.42 18.95
C GLN A 28 -12.87 2.05 19.61
N ALA A 29 -12.92 2.00 20.95
CA ALA A 29 -13.21 0.78 21.73
C ALA A 29 -12.41 -0.48 21.32
N GLY A 30 -11.15 -0.33 20.93
CA GLY A 30 -10.28 -1.43 20.48
C GLY A 30 -10.34 -1.73 18.98
N GLU A 31 -11.29 -1.15 18.26
CA GLU A 31 -11.32 -1.16 16.81
C GLU A 31 -10.38 -0.10 16.23
N LYS A 32 -9.84 -0.40 15.04
CA LYS A 32 -9.02 0.52 14.26
C LYS A 32 -9.62 0.73 12.87
N SER A 33 -9.46 1.94 12.34
CA SER A 33 -9.57 2.19 10.91
C SER A 33 -8.35 1.64 10.17
N VAL A 34 -8.25 2.00 8.91
CA VAL A 34 -7.02 1.88 8.13
C VAL A 34 -5.93 2.82 8.62
N ASP A 35 -4.67 2.50 8.34
CA ASP A 35 -3.51 3.31 8.71
C ASP A 35 -3.44 4.67 7.97
N TRP A 36 -3.77 4.71 6.67
CA TRP A 36 -3.86 5.95 5.89
C TRP A 36 -5.07 6.02 4.97
N ILE A 37 -5.58 7.23 4.77
CA ILE A 37 -6.57 7.56 3.75
C ILE A 37 -5.95 8.57 2.78
N TRP A 38 -5.94 8.26 1.49
CA TRP A 38 -5.46 9.13 0.42
C TRP A 38 -6.64 9.58 -0.46
N VAL A 39 -6.94 10.88 -0.42
CA VAL A 39 -8.01 11.48 -1.21
C VAL A 39 -7.45 12.04 -2.52
N THR A 40 -8.08 11.70 -3.64
CA THR A 40 -7.72 12.19 -4.99
C THR A 40 -8.97 12.67 -5.72
N PRO A 41 -8.85 13.45 -6.81
CA PRO A 41 -10.01 13.81 -7.63
C PRO A 41 -10.84 12.62 -8.16
N LYS A 42 -10.23 11.43 -8.29
CA LYS A 42 -10.85 10.24 -8.92
C LYS A 42 -11.32 9.17 -7.95
N ALA A 43 -10.72 9.08 -6.76
CA ALA A 43 -11.01 8.04 -5.78
C ALA A 43 -10.59 8.43 -4.36
N VAL A 44 -11.18 7.75 -3.37
CA VAL A 44 -10.67 7.65 -1.99
C VAL A 44 -9.95 6.31 -1.87
N ILE A 45 -8.65 6.34 -1.61
CA ILE A 45 -7.80 5.15 -1.52
C ILE A 45 -7.49 4.90 -0.04
N LEU A 46 -7.93 3.75 0.45
CA LEU A 46 -7.70 3.29 1.81
C LEU A 46 -6.45 2.41 1.85
N VAL A 47 -5.51 2.71 2.74
CA VAL A 47 -4.21 2.02 2.81
C VAL A 47 -4.05 1.41 4.20
N GLU A 48 -3.96 0.09 4.24
CA GLU A 48 -3.64 -0.65 5.47
C GLU A 48 -2.30 -1.33 5.33
N CYS A 49 -1.36 -1.09 6.25
CA CYS A 49 -0.06 -1.72 6.26
C CYS A 49 -0.01 -2.89 7.24
N LYS A 50 0.56 -4.01 6.77
CA LYS A 50 0.89 -5.18 7.57
C LYS A 50 2.37 -5.47 7.47
N SER A 51 3.07 -5.34 8.58
CA SER A 51 4.48 -5.74 8.72
C SER A 51 4.68 -7.26 8.77
N ALA A 52 3.64 -8.03 8.42
CA ALA A 52 3.66 -9.47 8.43
C ALA A 52 4.61 -10.02 7.37
N ARG A 53 5.36 -11.06 7.75
CA ARG A 53 6.21 -11.86 6.88
C ARG A 53 5.82 -13.32 7.04
N LEU A 54 5.75 -14.04 5.94
CA LEU A 54 5.60 -15.49 5.88
C LEU A 54 6.83 -16.16 6.50
N THR A 55 6.58 -17.34 7.06
CA THR A 55 7.66 -18.23 7.50
C THR A 55 8.43 -18.75 6.29
N LEU A 56 9.65 -19.26 6.50
CA LEU A 56 10.44 -19.84 5.42
C LEU A 56 9.71 -21.00 4.72
N GLY A 57 9.01 -21.84 5.50
CA GLY A 57 8.22 -22.95 4.96
C GLY A 57 7.04 -22.46 4.11
N ALA A 58 6.30 -21.44 4.57
CA ALA A 58 5.22 -20.86 3.79
C ALA A 58 5.73 -20.20 2.50
N ARG A 59 6.91 -19.55 2.53
CA ARG A 59 7.57 -19.04 1.32
C ARG A 59 7.95 -20.15 0.34
N ALA A 60 8.24 -21.35 0.84
CA ALA A 60 8.49 -22.55 0.04
C ALA A 60 7.20 -23.28 -0.38
N GLY A 61 6.02 -22.75 -0.04
CA GLY A 61 4.73 -23.33 -0.42
C GLY A 61 4.27 -24.49 0.47
N ASP A 62 4.72 -24.55 1.73
CA ASP A 62 4.23 -25.57 2.65
C ASP A 62 2.73 -25.40 3.00
N ALA A 63 2.18 -26.39 3.70
CA ALA A 63 0.76 -26.42 4.05
C ALA A 63 0.31 -25.26 4.97
N SER A 64 1.22 -24.47 5.54
CA SER A 64 0.87 -23.31 6.38
C SER A 64 0.54 -22.06 5.56
N LEU A 65 0.95 -21.99 4.30
CA LEU A 65 0.81 -20.81 3.44
C LEU A 65 -0.63 -20.27 3.35
N PRO A 66 -1.68 -21.08 3.12
CA PRO A 66 -3.06 -20.58 3.07
C PRO A 66 -3.49 -19.94 4.39
N SER A 67 -3.23 -20.63 5.51
CA SER A 67 -3.63 -20.16 6.84
C SER A 67 -2.97 -18.85 7.26
N LEU A 68 -1.68 -18.67 6.94
CA LEU A 68 -0.95 -17.43 7.21
C LEU A 68 -1.44 -16.29 6.31
N THR A 69 -1.62 -16.56 5.02
CA THR A 69 -2.17 -15.59 4.07
C THR A 69 -3.54 -15.10 4.52
N LYS A 70 -4.45 -16.03 4.81
CA LYS A 70 -5.78 -15.73 5.33
C LYS A 70 -5.70 -14.90 6.60
N ARG A 71 -4.90 -15.31 7.59
CA ARG A 71 -4.75 -14.58 8.86
C ARG A 71 -4.33 -13.13 8.64
N TYR A 72 -3.34 -12.87 7.78
CA TYR A 72 -2.80 -11.53 7.59
C TYR A 72 -3.71 -10.65 6.72
N LEU A 73 -4.25 -11.18 5.62
CA LEU A 73 -5.04 -10.41 4.68
C LEU A 73 -6.49 -10.22 5.12
N THR A 74 -7.12 -11.19 5.80
CA THR A 74 -8.49 -11.03 6.30
C THR A 74 -8.61 -9.84 7.24
N HIS A 75 -7.65 -9.65 8.16
CA HIS A 75 -7.69 -8.50 9.07
C HIS A 75 -7.55 -7.17 8.32
N ALA A 76 -6.65 -7.11 7.33
CA ALA A 76 -6.48 -5.89 6.53
C ALA A 76 -7.75 -5.55 5.75
N ARG A 77 -8.36 -6.55 5.09
CA ARG A 77 -9.63 -6.40 4.35
C ARG A 77 -10.78 -5.95 5.25
N HIS A 78 -10.88 -6.51 6.46
CA HIS A 78 -11.88 -6.06 7.43
C HIS A 78 -11.70 -4.59 7.82
N GLN A 79 -10.46 -4.09 7.97
CA GLN A 79 -10.21 -2.68 8.25
C GLN A 79 -10.57 -1.79 7.05
N LEU A 80 -10.26 -2.23 5.82
CA LEU A 80 -10.67 -1.55 4.59
C LEU A 80 -12.20 -1.41 4.53
N ASP A 81 -12.92 -2.54 4.68
CA ASP A 81 -14.38 -2.59 4.63
C ASP A 81 -15.03 -1.75 5.73
N ARG A 82 -14.54 -1.87 6.97
CA ARG A 82 -15.03 -1.06 8.09
C ARG A 82 -14.84 0.43 7.82
N THR A 83 -13.66 0.84 7.37
CA THR A 83 -13.37 2.26 7.13
C THR A 83 -14.23 2.80 5.99
N ALA A 84 -14.39 2.04 4.90
CA ALA A 84 -15.28 2.43 3.81
C ALA A 84 -16.73 2.57 4.30
N ALA A 85 -17.21 1.66 5.15
CA ALA A 85 -18.54 1.76 5.75
C ALA A 85 -18.69 3.02 6.61
N LEU A 86 -17.68 3.38 7.42
CA LEU A 86 -17.69 4.61 8.23
C LEU A 86 -17.73 5.88 7.37
N ILE A 87 -16.98 5.91 6.27
CA ILE A 87 -17.00 7.03 5.31
C ILE A 87 -18.38 7.14 4.64
N ASN A 88 -18.91 6.03 4.13
CA ASN A 88 -20.22 5.99 3.48
C ASN A 88 -21.37 6.36 4.44
N ALA A 89 -21.28 5.93 5.69
CA ALA A 89 -22.24 6.28 6.74
C ALA A 89 -22.08 7.72 7.25
N ARG A 90 -21.05 8.45 6.80
CA ARG A 90 -20.74 9.80 7.26
C ARG A 90 -20.58 9.86 8.79
N THR A 91 -19.99 8.82 9.37
CA THR A 91 -19.75 8.71 10.82
C THR A 91 -18.59 9.61 11.23
N HIS A 92 -18.73 10.46 12.24
CA HIS A 92 -17.63 11.28 12.72
C HIS A 92 -16.44 10.44 13.22
N PRO A 93 -15.17 10.75 12.86
CA PRO A 93 -14.66 11.86 12.05
C PRO A 93 -14.49 11.54 10.55
N PHE A 94 -15.06 10.44 10.05
CA PHE A 94 -15.01 10.04 8.64
C PHE A 94 -15.97 10.84 7.75
N ASP A 95 -16.83 11.66 8.34
CA ASP A 95 -17.71 12.62 7.67
C ASP A 95 -16.94 13.74 6.94
N GLN A 96 -15.63 13.87 7.13
CA GLN A 96 -14.83 14.80 6.33
C GLN A 96 -14.49 14.26 4.93
N PHE A 97 -14.55 12.94 4.71
CA PHE A 97 -14.12 12.33 3.45
C PHE A 97 -15.23 12.34 2.38
N PRO A 98 -14.88 12.53 1.10
CA PRO A 98 -15.84 12.55 0.02
C PRO A 98 -16.47 11.17 -0.21
N VAL A 99 -17.76 11.17 -0.60
CA VAL A 99 -18.55 9.97 -0.96
C VAL A 99 -19.04 10.01 -2.41
N ASP A 100 -18.61 11.01 -3.18
CA ASP A 100 -18.99 11.25 -4.59
C ASP A 100 -18.11 10.50 -5.59
N ARG A 101 -17.16 9.68 -5.11
CA ARG A 101 -16.16 8.96 -5.90
C ARG A 101 -15.92 7.57 -5.32
N PRO A 102 -15.40 6.60 -6.11
CA PRO A 102 -15.16 5.25 -5.62
C PRO A 102 -14.21 5.22 -4.41
N ILE A 103 -14.55 4.40 -3.43
CA ILE A 103 -13.69 4.04 -2.32
C ILE A 103 -13.05 2.69 -2.64
N VAL A 104 -11.72 2.65 -2.69
CA VAL A 104 -10.93 1.45 -3.02
C VAL A 104 -9.86 1.21 -1.96
N GLY A 105 -9.35 -0.01 -1.87
CA GLY A 105 -8.40 -0.40 -0.82
C GLY A 105 -7.09 -0.98 -1.33
N ILE A 106 -6.00 -0.75 -0.60
CA ILE A 106 -4.76 -1.50 -0.73
C ILE A 106 -4.31 -2.01 0.64
N ALA A 107 -3.99 -3.30 0.71
CA ALA A 107 -3.38 -3.95 1.86
C ALA A 107 -1.88 -4.12 1.57
N VAL A 108 -1.05 -3.27 2.15
CA VAL A 108 0.40 -3.26 1.93
C VAL A 108 1.07 -4.28 2.84
N THR A 109 1.84 -5.21 2.28
CA THR A 109 2.57 -6.25 3.02
C THR A 109 4.08 -6.09 2.87
N SER A 110 4.86 -6.55 3.84
CA SER A 110 6.34 -6.45 3.77
C SER A 110 6.97 -7.26 2.63
N GLU A 111 6.30 -8.29 2.15
CA GLU A 111 6.76 -9.19 1.10
C GLU A 111 5.57 -9.65 0.22
N PRO A 112 5.81 -10.22 -0.97
CA PRO A 112 4.72 -10.63 -1.85
C PRO A 112 3.95 -11.84 -1.31
N PHE A 113 2.64 -11.69 -1.19
CA PHE A 113 1.68 -12.78 -1.03
C PHE A 113 1.13 -13.13 -2.42
N TYR A 114 1.81 -14.00 -3.16
CA TYR A 114 1.50 -14.27 -4.57
C TYR A 114 0.06 -14.75 -4.82
N LEU A 115 -0.53 -15.48 -3.86
CA LEU A 115 -1.93 -15.92 -3.90
C LEU A 115 -2.87 -15.03 -3.09
N GLY A 116 -2.35 -13.91 -2.58
CA GLY A 116 -3.08 -12.97 -1.75
C GLY A 116 -4.28 -12.35 -2.46
N ASN A 117 -4.20 -12.14 -3.77
CA ASN A 117 -5.29 -11.59 -4.59
C ASN A 117 -6.16 -12.67 -5.26
N SER A 118 -5.86 -13.95 -5.02
CA SER A 118 -6.64 -15.05 -5.63
C SER A 118 -8.08 -15.07 -5.13
N THR A 119 -8.96 -15.68 -5.92
CA THR A 119 -10.37 -15.93 -5.55
C THR A 119 -10.55 -17.24 -4.77
N LEU A 120 -9.46 -17.81 -4.24
CA LEU A 120 -9.46 -19.09 -3.53
C LEU A 120 -9.73 -18.85 -2.04
N ASP A 121 -10.82 -19.43 -1.52
CA ASP A 121 -11.31 -19.21 -0.14
C ASP A 121 -10.28 -19.55 0.96
N GLU A 122 -9.37 -20.48 0.68
CA GLU A 122 -8.31 -20.89 1.59
C GLU A 122 -7.29 -19.77 1.87
N TYR A 123 -7.17 -18.78 0.97
CA TYR A 123 -6.33 -17.58 1.15
C TYR A 123 -7.11 -16.39 1.73
N GLY A 124 -8.38 -16.59 2.07
CA GLY A 124 -9.24 -15.61 2.74
C GLY A 124 -10.22 -14.90 1.81
N SER A 125 -11.32 -14.43 2.40
CA SER A 125 -12.39 -13.75 1.67
C SER A 125 -11.95 -12.41 1.11
N ALA A 126 -12.45 -12.06 -0.08
CA ALA A 126 -12.28 -10.73 -0.67
C ALA A 126 -12.93 -9.64 0.21
N SER A 127 -12.42 -8.41 0.09
CA SER A 127 -13.04 -7.23 0.69
C SER A 127 -14.36 -6.90 -0.03
N THR A 128 -15.30 -6.26 0.66
CA THR A 128 -16.53 -5.74 0.06
C THR A 128 -16.29 -4.56 -0.89
N ILE A 129 -15.20 -3.81 -0.69
CA ILE A 129 -14.72 -2.81 -1.65
C ILE A 129 -13.68 -3.40 -2.61
N PRO A 130 -13.53 -2.86 -3.84
CA PRO A 130 -12.42 -3.23 -4.71
C PRO A 130 -11.08 -2.99 -4.00
N SER A 131 -10.27 -4.02 -3.87
CA SER A 131 -8.98 -3.90 -3.18
C SER A 131 -7.93 -4.90 -3.66
N LEU A 132 -6.66 -4.59 -3.39
CA LEU A 132 -5.49 -5.41 -3.71
C LEU A 132 -4.57 -5.57 -2.49
N ALA A 133 -4.01 -6.76 -2.32
CA ALA A 133 -2.79 -6.96 -1.57
C ALA A 133 -1.59 -6.53 -2.42
N VAL A 134 -0.73 -5.69 -1.85
CA VAL A 134 0.39 -5.05 -2.53
C VAL A 134 1.64 -5.26 -1.68
N SER A 135 2.74 -5.76 -2.24
CA SER A 135 3.97 -5.85 -1.46
C SER A 135 4.69 -4.50 -1.39
N LEU A 136 5.54 -4.29 -0.38
CA LEU A 136 6.41 -3.12 -0.30
C LEU A 136 7.28 -2.98 -1.56
N ARG A 137 7.70 -4.10 -2.15
CA ARG A 137 8.44 -4.09 -3.41
C ARG A 137 7.62 -3.52 -4.55
N ASP A 138 6.36 -3.92 -4.67
CA ASP A 138 5.47 -3.39 -5.72
C ASP A 138 5.18 -1.90 -5.46
N LEU A 139 4.97 -1.53 -4.19
CA LEU A 139 4.76 -0.14 -3.78
C LEU A 139 5.97 0.72 -4.12
N GLU A 140 7.19 0.23 -3.89
CA GLU A 140 8.45 0.94 -4.19
C GLU A 140 8.55 1.34 -5.68
N TYR A 141 8.08 0.50 -6.60
CA TYR A 141 8.03 0.83 -8.02
C TYR A 141 6.83 1.71 -8.36
N TRP A 142 5.66 1.42 -7.77
CA TRP A 142 4.43 2.16 -8.06
C TRP A 142 4.53 3.64 -7.67
N VAL A 143 5.26 3.98 -6.60
CA VAL A 143 5.47 5.38 -6.19
C VAL A 143 6.39 6.18 -7.14
N CYS A 144 7.06 5.53 -8.08
CA CYS A 144 7.82 6.23 -9.13
C CYS A 144 6.90 6.84 -10.21
N MET A 145 5.65 6.40 -10.30
CA MET A 145 4.69 6.93 -11.27
C MET A 145 4.15 8.30 -10.85
N PRO A 146 3.83 9.19 -11.80
CA PRO A 146 3.04 10.39 -11.50
C PRO A 146 1.73 10.02 -10.79
N ALA A 147 1.38 10.74 -9.73
CA ALA A 147 0.25 10.39 -8.86
C ALA A 147 -1.08 10.18 -9.62
N ALA A 148 -1.35 11.00 -10.64
CA ALA A 148 -2.56 10.85 -11.45
C ALA A 148 -2.57 9.52 -12.24
N GLU A 149 -1.44 9.14 -12.85
CA GLU A 149 -1.28 7.89 -13.60
C GLU A 149 -1.31 6.67 -12.69
N ALA A 150 -0.72 6.79 -11.49
CA ALA A 150 -0.74 5.75 -10.47
C ALA A 150 -2.19 5.41 -10.06
N VAL A 151 -3.02 6.43 -9.85
CA VAL A 151 -4.45 6.29 -9.51
C VAL A 151 -5.23 5.69 -10.67
N ASP A 152 -5.03 6.19 -11.89
CA ASP A 152 -5.71 5.66 -13.07
C ASP A 152 -5.40 4.19 -13.31
N THR A 153 -4.14 3.81 -13.11
CA THR A 153 -3.70 2.44 -13.31
C THR A 153 -4.25 1.51 -12.22
N LEU A 154 -4.25 1.95 -10.96
CA LEU A 154 -4.89 1.20 -9.87
C LEU A 154 -6.37 0.96 -10.15
N LEU A 155 -7.11 2.01 -10.53
CA LEU A 155 -8.54 1.89 -10.85
C LEU A 155 -8.77 0.98 -12.06
N GLY A 156 -7.91 1.07 -13.08
CA GLY A 156 -7.94 0.17 -14.24
C GLY A 156 -7.76 -1.30 -13.86
N ILE A 157 -6.83 -1.60 -12.95
CA ILE A 157 -6.61 -2.97 -12.44
C ILE A 157 -7.81 -3.44 -11.63
N LEU A 158 -8.32 -2.62 -10.71
CA LEU A 158 -9.42 -3.00 -9.83
C LEU A 158 -10.75 -3.23 -10.56
N ASN A 159 -10.96 -2.54 -11.69
CA ASN A 159 -12.13 -2.71 -12.54
C ASN A 159 -12.01 -3.89 -13.52
N ASP A 160 -10.84 -4.51 -13.63
CA ASP A 160 -10.60 -5.68 -14.47
C ASP A 160 -10.72 -6.96 -13.61
N PRO A 161 -11.72 -7.83 -13.87
CA PRO A 161 -11.96 -9.02 -13.05
C PRO A 161 -10.80 -10.00 -13.00
N GLU A 162 -9.95 -10.03 -14.02
CA GLU A 162 -8.79 -10.90 -14.13
C GLU A 162 -7.57 -10.24 -13.48
N ARG A 163 -7.20 -9.03 -13.90
CA ARG A 163 -5.99 -8.35 -13.41
C ARG A 163 -6.04 -8.07 -11.90
N ARG A 164 -7.22 -7.86 -11.33
CA ARG A 164 -7.37 -7.70 -9.87
C ARG A 164 -6.99 -8.96 -9.07
N THR A 165 -6.85 -10.11 -9.73
CA THR A 165 -6.42 -11.36 -9.09
C THR A 165 -4.91 -11.56 -9.08
N TRP A 166 -4.16 -10.71 -9.80
CA TRP A 166 -2.72 -10.83 -9.96
C TRP A 166 -1.97 -10.06 -8.87
N ALA A 167 -0.67 -10.34 -8.73
CA ALA A 167 0.21 -9.46 -7.97
C ALA A 167 0.36 -8.12 -8.71
N LEU A 168 0.54 -7.01 -7.96
CA LEU A 168 0.51 -5.67 -8.55
C LEU A 168 1.57 -5.50 -9.66
N HIS A 169 2.81 -5.98 -9.49
CA HIS A 169 3.82 -5.92 -10.56
C HIS A 169 3.41 -6.65 -11.83
N GLN A 170 2.69 -7.77 -11.74
CA GLN A 170 2.19 -8.48 -12.94
C GLN A 170 1.08 -7.68 -13.60
N ALA A 171 0.17 -7.14 -12.79
CA ALA A 171 -0.93 -6.32 -13.29
C ALA A 171 -0.43 -5.04 -13.96
N LEU A 172 0.68 -4.46 -13.50
CA LEU A 172 1.26 -3.24 -14.04
C LEU A 172 2.14 -3.45 -15.30
N GLY A 173 2.54 -4.68 -15.61
CA GLY A 173 3.48 -4.96 -16.71
C GLY A 173 4.95 -4.72 -16.32
N GLU A 174 5.82 -4.41 -17.28
CA GLU A 174 7.25 -4.15 -16.99
C GLU A 174 7.46 -2.78 -16.34
N LEU A 175 7.23 -2.70 -15.02
CA LEU A 175 7.51 -1.53 -14.17
C LEU A 175 8.99 -1.23 -13.96
N ARG A 176 9.88 -2.14 -14.37
CA ARG A 176 11.30 -2.09 -14.01
C ARG A 176 12.04 -0.89 -14.61
N ASP A 177 11.43 -0.21 -15.57
CA ASP A 177 12.03 0.91 -16.29
C ASP A 177 11.57 2.30 -15.78
N LEU A 178 10.78 2.37 -14.69
CA LEU A 178 10.27 3.64 -14.14
C LEU A 178 11.31 4.48 -13.38
N GLY A 179 12.58 4.05 -13.35
CA GLY A 179 13.68 4.80 -12.75
C GLY A 179 13.80 4.64 -11.23
N HIS A 180 14.54 5.56 -10.61
CA HIS A 180 14.87 5.54 -9.20
C HIS A 180 13.72 6.08 -8.34
N ASN A 181 13.51 5.47 -7.17
CA ASN A 181 12.49 5.89 -6.23
C ASN A 181 12.90 7.20 -5.55
N PRO A 182 12.19 8.32 -5.78
CA PRO A 182 12.60 9.64 -5.29
C PRO A 182 12.55 9.75 -3.77
N ILE A 183 11.72 8.95 -3.09
CA ILE A 183 11.65 8.90 -1.62
C ILE A 183 12.90 8.22 -1.08
N LEU A 184 13.33 7.12 -1.69
CA LEU A 184 14.58 6.45 -1.31
C LEU A 184 15.80 7.32 -1.63
N ASP A 185 15.80 8.01 -2.78
CA ASP A 185 16.87 8.94 -3.13
C ASP A 185 16.94 10.15 -2.17
N ALA A 186 15.79 10.63 -1.68
CA ALA A 186 15.73 11.67 -0.67
C ALA A 186 16.25 11.15 0.68
N ALA A 187 15.77 9.99 1.13
CA ALA A 187 16.24 9.37 2.37
C ALA A 187 17.75 9.09 2.33
N TRP A 188 18.27 8.60 1.19
CA TRP A 188 19.69 8.33 1.02
C TRP A 188 20.54 9.61 1.09
N ARG A 189 20.03 10.74 0.60
CA ARG A 189 20.69 12.06 0.71
C ARG A 189 20.71 12.61 2.14
N GLU A 190 19.76 12.23 2.98
CA GLU A 190 19.71 12.64 4.39
C GLU A 190 20.69 11.85 5.28
N TYR A 191 21.21 10.73 4.77
CA TYR A 191 22.14 9.89 5.50
C TYR A 191 23.60 10.27 5.17
N ASP A 192 24.28 10.92 6.13
CA ASP A 192 25.69 11.36 6.06
C ASP A 192 26.74 10.23 5.87
N PHE A 193 26.35 8.96 5.83
CA PHE A 193 27.28 7.82 5.83
C PHE A 193 27.72 7.32 4.45
N VAL A 194 27.48 8.10 3.38
CA VAL A 194 27.87 7.72 2.00
C VAL A 194 28.92 8.64 1.39
N GLU A 195 29.34 9.69 2.10
CA GLU A 195 30.65 10.29 1.86
C GLU A 195 31.71 9.53 2.68
N GLN A 196 32.72 9.01 1.98
CA GLN A 196 33.87 8.22 2.47
C GLN A 196 33.70 6.70 2.62
N ARG A 197 33.44 6.02 1.50
CA ARG A 197 34.36 4.93 1.13
C ARG A 197 34.76 5.12 -0.32
N ASP A 198 35.96 5.66 -0.52
CA ASP A 198 36.78 5.26 -1.66
C ASP A 198 36.75 3.74 -1.71
N TYR A 199 36.08 3.19 -2.71
CA TYR A 199 36.13 1.76 -2.99
C TYR A 199 37.45 1.55 -3.76
N PRO A 200 38.50 0.94 -3.18
CA PRO A 200 39.73 0.65 -3.90
C PRO A 200 39.44 -0.48 -4.88
N GLY A 201 38.90 -0.13 -6.05
CA GLY A 201 38.47 -1.12 -7.03
C GLY A 201 37.76 -0.53 -8.25
N ARG A 202 37.38 0.75 -8.26
CA ARG A 202 36.91 1.40 -9.48
C ARG A 202 38.11 1.76 -10.35
N ALA A 203 38.60 0.79 -11.10
CA ALA A 203 39.51 1.06 -12.21
C ALA A 203 38.86 2.11 -13.12
N THR A 204 39.51 3.26 -13.22
CA THR A 204 39.19 4.29 -14.20
C THR A 204 39.42 3.70 -15.57
N THR A 205 38.35 3.31 -16.27
CA THR A 205 38.41 3.06 -17.71
C THR A 205 38.71 4.39 -18.38
N GLY A 206 39.97 4.62 -18.73
CA GLY A 206 40.37 5.68 -19.65
C GLY A 206 39.75 5.46 -21.04
N PRO A 207 39.69 6.48 -21.88
CA PRO A 207 39.09 6.38 -23.20
C PRO A 207 39.93 5.44 -24.08
N VAL A 208 39.29 4.42 -24.64
CA VAL A 208 39.85 3.61 -25.72
C VAL A 208 39.93 4.51 -26.94
N THR A 209 41.16 4.80 -27.38
CA THR A 209 41.41 5.42 -28.69
C THR A 209 41.56 4.28 -29.70
N VAL A 210 40.86 4.40 -30.82
CA VAL A 210 40.78 3.44 -31.94
C VAL A 210 42.15 3.14 -32.52
#